data_AF-A0A4Q0ZZ58-F1
#
_entry.id   AF-A0A4Q0ZZ58-F1
#
_cell.length_a   1.000
_cell.length_b   1.000
_cell.length_c   1.000
_cell.angle_alpha   90.00
_cell.angle_beta   90.00
_cell.angle_gamma   90.00
#
_symmetry.space_group_name_H-M   'P 1'
#
loop_
_entity.id
_entity.type
_entity.pdbx_description
1 polymer ?
#
loop_
_entity_poly.entity_id
_entity_poly.type
_entity_poly.pdbx_seq_one_letter_code
_entity_poly.pdbx_strand_id
1 'polypeptide(L)'
;MKEFIVNRKRIILCLSLCTSLLLSEEKTTEKKETTVLEKIEVVSIVESDNPLKVITDPKNPIQPIPASDGADFLKNIPGFSVKRKGGTDGDPIFRGMSGSKLGIFSDGQEVYGGCGGRMDPPTAY
;
A
#
# COMPACT_ATOMS: atom_id res chain seq x y z
N MET A 1 58.36 55.97 -14.08
CA MET A 1 57.32 56.32 -13.07
C MET A 1 55.93 55.72 -13.34
N LYS A 2 55.55 55.39 -14.59
CA LYS A 2 54.21 54.85 -14.91
C LYS A 2 54.00 53.37 -14.47
N GLU A 3 55.03 52.54 -14.57
CA GLU A 3 55.03 51.10 -14.17
C GLU A 3 54.68 50.88 -12.67
N PHE A 4 55.19 51.74 -11.78
CA PHE A 4 55.01 51.61 -10.33
C PHE A 4 53.55 51.84 -9.89
N ILE A 5 52.82 52.67 -10.63
CA ILE A 5 51.42 53.02 -10.35
C ILE A 5 50.48 51.90 -10.82
N VAL A 6 50.80 51.24 -11.93
CA VAL A 6 50.03 50.11 -12.47
C VAL A 6 50.10 48.89 -11.53
N ASN A 7 51.28 48.64 -10.95
CA ASN A 7 51.46 47.49 -10.07
C ASN A 7 50.74 47.66 -8.71
N ARG A 8 50.67 48.88 -8.17
CA ARG A 8 49.86 49.17 -6.96
C ARG A 8 48.36 48.98 -7.20
N LYS A 9 47.84 49.35 -8.37
CA LYS A 9 46.40 49.15 -8.70
C LYS A 9 46.04 47.68 -8.87
N ARG A 10 46.95 46.85 -9.40
CA ARG A 10 46.77 45.39 -9.50
C ARG A 10 46.78 44.71 -8.13
N ILE A 11 47.69 45.14 -7.24
CA ILE A 11 47.76 44.61 -5.87
C ILE A 11 46.48 44.96 -5.08
N ILE A 12 45.97 46.18 -5.20
CA ILE A 12 44.73 46.61 -4.51
C ILE A 12 43.51 45.84 -5.06
N LEU A 13 43.45 45.63 -6.39
CA LEU A 13 42.38 44.86 -7.04
C LEU A 13 42.39 43.37 -6.63
N CYS A 14 43.57 42.76 -6.51
CA CYS A 14 43.71 41.38 -6.04
C CYS A 14 43.36 41.24 -4.55
N LEU A 15 43.72 42.22 -3.72
CA LEU A 15 43.41 42.19 -2.29
C LEU A 15 41.90 42.32 -2.04
N SER A 16 41.20 43.18 -2.80
CA SER A 16 39.75 43.30 -2.71
C SER A 16 39.01 42.05 -3.19
N LEU A 17 39.51 41.40 -4.25
CA LEU A 17 38.94 40.17 -4.80
C LEU A 17 39.16 38.97 -3.86
N CYS A 18 40.29 38.93 -3.15
CA CYS A 18 40.55 37.96 -2.08
C CYS A 18 39.65 38.17 -0.87
N THR A 19 39.39 39.43 -0.46
CA THR A 19 38.48 39.71 0.68
C THR A 19 37.03 39.33 0.39
N SER A 20 36.56 39.44 -0.87
CA SER A 20 35.23 38.95 -1.25
C SER A 20 35.14 37.41 -1.27
N LEU A 21 36.24 36.71 -1.55
CA LEU A 21 36.26 35.25 -1.57
C LEU A 21 36.22 34.62 -0.17
N LEU A 22 36.75 35.33 0.84
CA LEU A 22 36.77 34.86 2.24
C LEU A 22 35.43 35.07 2.98
N LEU A 23 34.52 35.92 2.47
CA LEU A 23 33.22 36.17 3.09
C LEU A 23 32.11 35.19 2.66
N SER A 24 32.41 34.24 1.77
CA SER A 24 31.39 33.34 1.18
C SER A 24 31.25 31.97 1.86
N GLU A 25 31.92 31.73 3.00
CA GLU A 25 31.67 30.54 3.83
C GLU A 25 30.77 30.86 5.04
N GLU A 26 29.58 31.42 4.78
CA GLU A 26 28.46 31.05 5.64
C GLU A 26 27.88 29.74 5.08
N LYS A 27 28.48 28.63 5.51
CA LYS A 27 27.78 27.35 5.52
C LYS A 27 26.60 27.53 6.47
N THR A 28 25.44 27.82 5.92
CA THR A 28 24.15 27.49 6.53
C THR A 28 24.17 25.98 6.73
N THR A 29 24.65 25.55 7.89
CA THR A 29 24.31 24.25 8.43
C THR A 29 22.82 24.29 8.73
N GLU A 30 22.01 24.03 7.70
CA GLU A 30 20.69 23.47 7.91
C GLU A 30 20.90 22.17 8.66
N LYS A 31 20.73 22.24 9.97
CA LYS A 31 20.59 21.08 10.84
C LYS A 31 19.27 20.43 10.42
N LYS A 32 19.32 19.60 9.37
CA LYS A 32 18.25 18.69 9.03
C LYS A 32 18.22 17.65 10.14
N GLU A 33 17.51 17.97 11.22
CA GLU A 33 17.17 17.01 12.27
C GLU A 33 16.47 15.86 11.59
N THR A 34 17.24 14.80 11.34
CA THR A 34 16.70 13.53 10.89
C THR A 34 16.11 12.92 12.14
N THR A 35 14.82 13.19 12.37
CA THR A 35 14.05 12.43 13.34
C THR A 35 14.12 10.97 12.91
N VAL A 36 14.95 10.19 13.62
CA VAL A 36 14.99 8.74 13.47
C VAL A 36 13.67 8.25 14.05
N LEU A 37 12.69 8.04 13.16
CA LEU A 37 11.41 7.46 13.53
C LEU A 37 11.66 6.02 14.00
N GLU A 38 10.96 5.63 15.05
CA GLU A 38 10.96 4.25 15.52
C GLU A 38 10.52 3.33 14.37
N LYS A 39 11.22 2.20 14.21
CA LYS A 39 10.91 1.22 13.18
C LYS A 39 9.54 0.59 13.49
N ILE A 40 8.51 0.96 12.74
CA ILE A 40 7.21 0.30 12.80
C ILE A 40 7.29 -0.97 11.95
N GLU A 41 7.29 -2.13 12.58
CA GLU A 41 7.13 -3.41 11.89
C GLU A 41 5.64 -3.75 11.78
N VAL A 42 5.12 -3.77 10.55
CA VAL A 42 3.76 -4.24 10.27
C VAL A 42 3.81 -5.76 10.24
N VAL A 43 3.42 -6.39 11.34
CA VAL A 43 3.27 -7.85 11.41
C VAL A 43 1.86 -8.21 10.95
N SER A 44 1.74 -8.88 9.80
CA SER A 44 0.49 -9.52 9.42
C SER A 44 0.27 -10.78 10.24
N ILE A 45 -0.96 -11.05 10.65
CA ILE A 45 -1.36 -12.29 11.35
C ILE A 45 -1.05 -13.55 10.52
N VAL A 46 -0.93 -13.40 9.20
CA VAL A 46 -0.63 -14.49 8.27
C VAL A 46 0.72 -14.20 7.61
N GLU A 47 1.68 -15.09 7.83
CA GLU A 47 2.92 -15.14 7.07
C GLU A 47 2.56 -15.60 5.64
N SER A 48 2.82 -14.76 4.64
CA SER A 48 2.51 -15.08 3.25
C SER A 48 3.64 -14.66 2.33
N ASP A 49 4.14 -15.61 1.55
CA ASP A 49 5.11 -15.39 0.49
C ASP A 49 4.52 -14.62 -0.70
N ASN A 50 3.18 -14.53 -0.80
CA ASN A 50 2.49 -13.83 -1.88
C ASN A 50 1.25 -13.06 -1.40
N PRO A 51 1.28 -11.72 -1.39
CA PRO A 51 0.18 -10.91 -0.89
C PRO A 51 -1.09 -10.96 -1.77
N LEU A 52 -0.99 -11.45 -3.01
CA LEU A 52 -2.12 -11.58 -3.93
C LEU A 52 -2.82 -12.94 -3.84
N LYS A 53 -2.28 -13.88 -3.04
CA LYS A 53 -2.84 -15.21 -2.87
C LYS A 53 -3.16 -15.44 -1.39
N VAL A 54 -4.42 -15.74 -1.12
CA VAL A 54 -4.89 -16.15 0.21
C VAL A 54 -5.27 -17.62 0.12
N ILE A 55 -4.70 -18.43 1.02
CA ILE A 55 -5.03 -19.84 1.17
C ILE A 55 -5.55 -20.01 2.60
N THR A 56 -6.76 -20.51 2.73
CA THR A 56 -7.40 -20.79 4.02
C THR A 56 -7.98 -22.20 4.00
N ASP A 57 -7.95 -22.88 5.14
CA ASP A 57 -8.66 -24.14 5.31
C ASP A 57 -10.07 -23.85 5.83
N PRO A 58 -11.14 -24.14 5.03
CA PRO A 58 -12.51 -23.90 5.45
C PRO A 58 -12.98 -24.81 6.61
N LYS A 59 -12.23 -25.88 6.93
CA LYS A 59 -12.54 -26.76 8.06
C LYS A 59 -12.08 -26.19 9.40
N ASN A 60 -11.21 -25.19 9.39
CA ASN A 60 -10.77 -24.55 10.62
C ASN A 60 -11.96 -23.83 11.29
N PRO A 61 -12.11 -23.94 12.62
CA PRO A 61 -13.23 -23.36 13.32
C PRO A 61 -13.22 -21.83 13.21
N ILE A 62 -14.32 -21.29 12.70
CA ILE A 62 -14.57 -19.86 12.58
C ILE A 62 -15.45 -19.45 13.75
N GLN A 63 -15.02 -18.45 14.52
CA GLN A 63 -15.77 -17.92 15.66
C GLN A 63 -16.46 -16.61 15.25
N PRO A 64 -17.66 -16.28 15.77
CA PRO A 64 -18.44 -16.98 16.80
C PRO A 64 -19.46 -18.01 16.28
N ILE A 65 -19.77 -18.00 14.99
CA ILE A 65 -20.68 -18.95 14.34
C ILE A 65 -19.99 -19.54 13.11
N PRO A 66 -20.10 -20.87 12.87
CA PRO A 66 -19.64 -21.46 11.62
C PRO A 66 -20.28 -20.78 10.43
N ALA A 67 -19.54 -20.67 9.32
CA ALA A 67 -20.09 -20.15 8.07
C ALA A 67 -21.22 -21.06 7.59
N SER A 68 -22.36 -20.47 7.23
CA SER A 68 -23.50 -21.22 6.71
C SER A 68 -23.37 -21.55 5.22
N ASP A 69 -22.69 -20.68 4.47
CA ASP A 69 -22.43 -20.81 3.04
C ASP A 69 -21.02 -20.30 2.68
N GLY A 70 -20.65 -20.37 1.41
CA GLY A 70 -19.36 -19.86 0.95
C GLY A 70 -19.22 -18.34 1.09
N ALA A 71 -20.31 -17.58 1.01
CA ALA A 71 -20.27 -16.12 1.12
C ALA A 71 -19.96 -15.68 2.56
N ASP A 72 -20.58 -16.32 3.54
CA ASP A 72 -20.32 -16.13 4.96
C ASP A 72 -18.89 -16.52 5.32
N PHE A 73 -18.35 -17.58 4.70
CA PHE A 73 -16.94 -17.92 4.84
C PHE A 73 -16.03 -16.77 4.36
N LEU A 74 -16.29 -16.26 3.16
CA LEU A 74 -15.48 -15.22 2.53
C LEU A 74 -15.45 -13.90 3.31
N LYS A 75 -16.46 -13.59 4.14
CA LYS A 75 -16.44 -12.39 5.02
C LYS A 75 -15.23 -12.33 5.94
N ASN A 76 -14.63 -13.47 6.27
CA ASN A 76 -13.45 -13.53 7.14
C ASN A 76 -12.14 -13.22 6.40
N ILE A 77 -12.18 -13.14 5.07
CA ILE A 77 -11.02 -12.78 4.25
C ILE A 77 -11.05 -11.27 3.99
N PRO A 78 -9.97 -10.53 4.30
CA PRO A 78 -9.91 -9.09 4.06
C PRO A 78 -10.18 -8.71 2.60
N GLY A 79 -10.96 -7.63 2.42
CA GLY A 79 -11.35 -7.13 1.10
C GLY A 79 -12.61 -7.76 0.52
N PHE A 80 -13.15 -8.80 1.17
CA PHE A 80 -14.50 -9.29 0.90
C PHE A 80 -15.54 -8.58 1.78
N SER A 81 -16.71 -8.39 1.19
CA SER A 81 -17.95 -8.03 1.87
C SER A 81 -19.08 -8.83 1.19
N VAL A 82 -20.27 -8.85 1.78
CA VAL A 82 -21.38 -9.65 1.24
C VAL A 82 -22.64 -8.82 1.17
N LYS A 83 -23.29 -8.84 -0.01
CA LYS A 83 -24.66 -8.38 -0.15
C LYS A 83 -25.58 -9.46 0.42
N ARG A 84 -26.08 -9.21 1.63
CA ARG A 84 -26.98 -10.12 2.35
C ARG A 84 -28.34 -10.23 1.64
N LYS A 85 -28.80 -11.46 1.40
CA LYS A 85 -30.11 -11.79 0.80
C LYS A 85 -31.07 -12.54 1.75
N GLY A 86 -30.62 -12.83 2.96
CA GLY A 86 -31.38 -13.57 3.95
C GLY A 86 -30.45 -14.08 5.05
N GLY A 87 -30.72 -15.29 5.55
CA GLY A 87 -29.81 -16.03 6.43
C GLY A 87 -28.62 -16.64 5.68
N THR A 88 -28.80 -17.00 4.41
CA THR A 88 -27.83 -17.64 3.52
C THR A 88 -27.86 -16.98 2.13
N ASP A 89 -27.06 -17.50 1.22
CA ASP A 89 -27.06 -17.18 -0.22
C ASP A 89 -26.62 -15.74 -0.48
N GLY A 90 -25.66 -15.28 0.32
CA GLY A 90 -25.06 -13.96 0.20
C GLY A 90 -24.32 -13.81 -1.12
N ASP A 91 -24.37 -12.62 -1.74
CA ASP A 91 -23.53 -12.32 -2.91
C ASP A 91 -22.18 -11.76 -2.45
N PRO A 92 -21.03 -12.40 -2.77
CA PRO A 92 -19.74 -11.86 -2.42
C PRO A 92 -19.45 -10.59 -3.24
N ILE A 93 -18.75 -9.66 -2.58
CA ILE A 93 -18.22 -8.43 -3.16
C ILE A 93 -16.75 -8.35 -2.76
N PHE A 94 -15.86 -8.48 -3.74
CA PHE A 94 -14.42 -8.34 -3.52
C PHE A 94 -13.95 -7.00 -4.06
N ARG A 95 -13.46 -6.12 -3.17
CA ARG A 95 -12.97 -4.77 -3.54
C ARG A 95 -13.94 -3.98 -4.44
N GLY A 96 -15.24 -4.10 -4.18
CA GLY A 96 -16.31 -3.45 -4.94
C GLY A 96 -16.79 -4.18 -6.19
N MET A 97 -16.16 -5.29 -6.58
CA MET A 97 -16.58 -6.14 -7.70
C MET A 97 -17.50 -7.26 -7.21
N SER A 98 -18.56 -7.58 -7.95
CA SER A 98 -19.54 -8.61 -7.60
C SER A 98 -20.13 -9.24 -8.87
N GLY A 99 -20.93 -10.29 -8.71
CA GLY A 99 -21.51 -11.02 -9.83
C GLY A 99 -20.46 -11.78 -10.64
N SER A 100 -20.70 -11.91 -11.94
CA SER A 100 -19.79 -12.59 -12.89
C SER A 100 -18.43 -11.92 -13.08
N LYS A 101 -18.16 -10.82 -12.37
CA LYS A 101 -16.82 -10.22 -12.26
C LYS A 101 -15.92 -11.02 -11.32
N LEU A 102 -16.50 -11.88 -10.47
CA LEU A 102 -15.79 -12.81 -9.59
C LEU A 102 -15.99 -14.23 -10.11
N GLY A 103 -14.91 -14.84 -10.57
CA GLY A 103 -14.92 -16.26 -10.92
C GLY A 103 -14.87 -17.11 -9.64
N ILE A 104 -15.88 -17.92 -9.43
CA ILE A 104 -15.94 -18.88 -8.31
C ILE A 104 -15.73 -20.26 -8.90
N PHE A 105 -14.72 -20.97 -8.41
CA PHE A 105 -14.34 -22.28 -8.93
C PHE A 105 -14.51 -23.33 -7.84
N SER A 106 -15.11 -24.45 -8.20
CA SER A 106 -15.16 -25.67 -7.39
C SER A 106 -14.49 -26.79 -8.17
N ASP A 107 -13.50 -27.44 -7.57
CA ASP A 107 -12.70 -28.50 -8.21
C ASP A 107 -12.16 -28.16 -9.61
N GLY A 108 -11.79 -26.89 -9.80
CA GLY A 108 -11.23 -26.38 -11.06
C GLY A 108 -12.27 -26.03 -12.13
N GLN A 109 -13.57 -26.17 -11.85
CA GLN A 109 -14.65 -25.76 -12.75
C GLN A 109 -15.33 -24.49 -12.24
N GLU A 110 -15.64 -23.56 -13.13
CA GLU A 110 -16.38 -22.36 -12.77
C GLU A 110 -17.83 -22.71 -12.44
N VAL A 111 -18.30 -22.26 -11.28
CA VAL A 111 -19.67 -22.45 -10.82
C VAL A 111 -20.47 -21.18 -11.12
N TYR A 112 -21.64 -21.36 -11.72
CA TYR A 112 -22.58 -20.27 -11.99
C TYR A 112 -23.77 -20.35 -11.04
N GLY A 113 -24.40 -19.20 -10.79
CA GLY A 113 -25.65 -19.15 -10.03
C GLY A 113 -26.82 -19.71 -10.83
N GLY A 114 -27.80 -20.30 -10.14
CA GLY A 114 -28.95 -20.97 -10.78
C GLY A 114 -30.10 -20.04 -11.18
N CYS A 115 -30.23 -18.88 -10.52
CA CYS A 115 -31.35 -17.97 -10.70
C CYS A 115 -30.91 -16.62 -11.32
N GLY A 116 -31.63 -16.14 -12.34
CA GLY A 116 -31.36 -14.85 -12.99
C GLY A 116 -31.51 -13.64 -12.05
N GLY A 117 -32.37 -13.75 -11.03
CA GLY A 117 -32.49 -12.77 -9.94
C GLY A 117 -31.36 -12.85 -8.91
N ARG A 118 -30.40 -13.76 -9.10
CA ARG A 118 -29.31 -14.06 -8.19
C ARG A 118 -29.79 -14.49 -6.79
N MET A 119 -30.92 -15.18 -6.69
CA MET A 119 -31.33 -15.76 -5.41
C MET A 119 -30.32 -16.80 -4.93
N ASP A 120 -29.79 -17.59 -5.87
CA ASP A 120 -28.80 -18.63 -5.62
C ASP A 120 -27.47 -18.24 -6.30
N PRO A 121 -26.60 -17.43 -5.66
CA PRO A 121 -25.27 -17.13 -6.19
C PRO A 121 -24.39 -18.38 -6.18
N PRO A 122 -23.28 -18.41 -6.92
CA PRO A 122 -22.39 -19.58 -6.96
C PRO A 122 -21.76 -19.94 -5.60
N THR A 123 -21.78 -19.03 -4.62
CA THR A 123 -21.33 -19.25 -3.25
C THR A 123 -22.36 -19.93 -2.34
N ALA A 124 -23.57 -20.19 -2.86
CA ALA A 124 -24.62 -20.95 -2.17
C ALA A 124 -24.36 -22.47 -2.13
N TYR A 125 -23.44 -22.94 -2.99
CA TYR A 125 -23.18 -24.37 -3.22
C TYR A 125 -21.78 -24.77 -2.75
#